data_AF-A0A7G1NB24-F1
#
_entry.id   AF-A0A7G1NB24-F1
#
_cell.length_a   1.000
_cell.length_b   1.000
_cell.length_c   1.000
_cell.angle_alpha   90.00
_cell.angle_beta   90.00
_cell.angle_gamma   90.00
#
_symmetry.space_group_name_H-M   'P 1'
#
loop_
_entity.id
_entity.type
_entity.pdbx_description
1 polymer ?
#
loop_
_entity_poly.entity_id
_entity_poly.type
_entity_poly.pdbx_seq_one_letter_code
_entity_poly.pdbx_strand_id
1 'polypeptide(L)'
;MDERGEASYEPLPGCQAYPAYVAWLALNASPADVVLALTANFSAWGGYCATIATALRERYGFTEEACAFFDFFAQPAPELDRLAVAAVEAALNAGRLDKERAHEYGRLLQHYEASFWSALSGVSP
;
A
#
# COMPACT_ATOMS: atom_id res chain seq x y z
N MET A 1 -13.01 18.13 5.75
CA MET A 1 -11.79 18.92 6.01
C MET A 1 -11.76 20.00 4.93
N ASP A 2 -11.57 21.27 5.29
CA ASP A 2 -11.40 22.32 4.28
C ASP A 2 -9.93 22.36 3.83
N GLU A 3 -9.65 22.90 2.65
CA GLU A 3 -8.27 22.97 2.09
C GLU A 3 -7.27 23.70 3.02
N ARG A 4 -7.77 24.52 3.95
CA ARG A 4 -6.96 25.25 4.95
C ARG A 4 -6.54 24.36 6.13
N GLY A 5 -7.35 23.37 6.49
CA GLY A 5 -7.00 22.37 7.50
C GLY A 5 -5.87 21.44 7.04
N GLU A 6 -5.81 21.13 5.74
CA GLU A 6 -4.74 20.31 5.15
C GLU A 6 -3.38 21.00 5.16
N ALA A 7 -3.32 22.31 4.85
CA ALA A 7 -2.07 23.07 4.79
C ALA A 7 -1.43 23.35 6.16
N SER A 8 -2.17 23.17 7.26
CA SER A 8 -1.69 23.43 8.63
C SER A 8 -1.37 22.15 9.41
N TYR A 9 -1.62 20.96 8.83
CA TYR A 9 -1.31 19.69 9.47
C TYR A 9 0.20 19.43 9.44
N GLU A 10 0.79 19.23 10.63
CA GLU A 10 2.18 18.80 10.75
C GLU A 10 2.27 17.27 10.62
N PRO A 11 3.00 16.73 9.62
CA PRO A 11 3.10 15.30 9.44
C PRO A 11 3.81 14.62 10.62
N LEU A 12 3.24 13.51 11.10
CA LEU A 12 3.90 12.70 12.14
C LEU A 12 5.21 12.12 11.59
N PRO A 13 6.36 12.34 12.24
CA PRO A 13 7.64 11.83 11.76
C PRO A 13 7.66 10.31 11.59
N GLY A 14 7.03 9.57 12.51
CA GLY A 14 6.93 8.11 12.44
C GLY A 14 6.15 7.60 11.22
N CYS A 15 5.25 8.41 10.66
CA CYS A 15 4.49 8.10 9.46
C CYS A 15 5.27 8.38 8.15
N GLN A 16 6.46 8.99 8.23
CA GLN A 16 7.23 9.35 7.02
C GLN A 16 8.11 8.21 6.48
N ALA A 17 8.39 7.17 7.28
CA ALA A 17 9.27 6.08 6.87
C ALA A 17 8.73 5.28 5.68
N TYR A 18 7.43 4.97 5.69
CA TYR A 18 6.77 4.24 4.59
C TYR A 18 6.80 4.98 3.25
N PRO A 19 6.29 6.23 3.15
CA PRO A 19 6.35 6.96 1.88
C PRO A 19 7.80 7.26 1.44
N ALA A 20 8.73 7.50 2.38
CA ALA A 20 10.14 7.66 2.04
C ALA A 20 10.74 6.39 1.43
N TYR A 21 10.36 5.20 1.93
CA TYR A 21 10.81 3.93 1.37
C TYR A 21 10.23 3.68 -0.02
N VAL A 22 8.95 3.98 -0.25
CA VAL A 22 8.33 3.91 -1.58
C VAL A 22 9.04 4.84 -2.57
N ALA A 23 9.34 6.07 -2.15
CA ALA A 23 10.11 7.02 -2.97
C ALA A 23 11.53 6.50 -3.26
N TRP A 24 12.18 5.88 -2.28
CA TRP A 24 13.49 5.27 -2.47
C TRP A 24 13.44 4.13 -3.50
N LEU A 25 12.43 3.25 -3.44
CA LEU A 25 12.24 2.19 -4.44
C LEU A 25 12.06 2.75 -5.84
N ALA A 26 11.24 3.80 -5.99
CA ALA A 26 11.00 4.43 -7.28
C ALA A 26 12.28 5.04 -7.90
N LEU A 27 13.19 5.54 -7.08
CA LEU A 27 14.42 6.19 -7.53
C LEU A 27 15.62 5.25 -7.69
N ASN A 28 15.66 4.14 -6.94
CA ASN A 28 16.89 3.34 -6.79
C ASN A 28 16.76 1.87 -7.19
N ALA A 29 15.55 1.31 -7.26
CA ALA A 29 15.36 -0.11 -7.53
C ALA A 29 14.99 -0.37 -9.00
N SER A 30 15.19 -1.63 -9.44
CA SER A 30 14.74 -2.08 -10.75
C SER A 30 13.21 -1.95 -10.83
N PRO A 31 12.65 -1.34 -11.90
CA PRO A 31 11.20 -1.20 -12.05
C PRO A 31 10.45 -2.53 -11.98
N ALA A 32 11.02 -3.62 -12.51
CA ALA A 32 10.38 -4.93 -12.52
C ALA A 32 10.21 -5.50 -11.10
N ASP A 33 11.26 -5.39 -10.28
CA ASP A 33 11.25 -5.88 -8.90
C ASP A 33 10.25 -5.06 -8.05
N VAL A 34 10.22 -3.73 -8.28
CA VAL A 34 9.31 -2.80 -7.59
C VAL A 34 7.86 -3.05 -7.98
N VAL A 35 7.56 -3.25 -9.26
CA VAL A 35 6.20 -3.56 -9.72
C VAL A 35 5.70 -4.86 -9.09
N LEU A 36 6.54 -5.90 -9.03
CA LEU A 36 6.16 -7.15 -8.37
C LEU A 36 5.89 -6.94 -6.88
N ALA A 37 6.76 -6.23 -6.18
CA ALA A 37 6.62 -5.94 -4.75
C ALA A 37 5.37 -5.10 -4.43
N LEU A 38 5.13 -4.02 -5.18
CA LEU A 38 3.99 -3.12 -4.97
C LEU A 38 2.66 -3.78 -5.36
N THR A 39 2.63 -4.62 -6.39
CA THR A 39 1.40 -5.34 -6.77
C THR A 39 0.95 -6.28 -5.66
N ALA A 40 1.90 -7.01 -5.04
CA ALA A 40 1.60 -7.82 -3.87
C ALA A 40 1.11 -6.97 -2.69
N ASN A 41 1.73 -5.80 -2.46
CA ASN A 41 1.31 -4.87 -1.42
C ASN A 41 -0.11 -4.32 -1.65
N PHE A 42 -0.47 -3.95 -2.88
CA PHE A 42 -1.83 -3.49 -3.21
C PHE A 42 -2.88 -4.59 -3.02
N SER A 43 -2.54 -5.84 -3.36
CA SER A 43 -3.43 -6.97 -3.10
C SER A 43 -3.69 -7.17 -1.60
N ALA A 44 -2.65 -7.05 -0.77
CA ALA A 44 -2.82 -7.04 0.68
C ALA A 44 -3.71 -5.87 1.12
N TRP A 45 -3.49 -4.68 0.57
CA TRP A 45 -4.30 -3.47 0.82
C TRP A 45 -5.78 -3.64 0.57
N GLY A 46 -6.15 -4.18 -0.59
CA GLY A 46 -7.55 -4.50 -0.86
C GLY A 46 -8.14 -5.49 0.15
N GLY A 47 -7.38 -6.50 0.54
CA GLY A 47 -7.82 -7.53 1.50
C GLY A 47 -8.15 -6.97 2.89
N TYR A 48 -7.27 -6.16 3.48
CA TYR A 48 -7.58 -5.57 4.79
C TYR A 48 -8.60 -4.43 4.69
N CYS A 49 -8.67 -3.68 3.59
CA CYS A 49 -9.77 -2.74 3.37
C CYS A 49 -11.12 -3.45 3.38
N ALA A 50 -11.26 -4.58 2.67
CA ALA A 50 -12.48 -5.38 2.68
C ALA A 50 -12.85 -5.85 4.10
N THR A 51 -11.83 -6.30 4.85
CA THR A 51 -12.00 -6.77 6.23
C THR A 51 -12.46 -5.64 7.16
N ILE A 52 -11.82 -4.48 7.07
CA ILE A 52 -12.16 -3.29 7.87
C ILE A 52 -13.57 -2.81 7.55
N ALA A 53 -13.92 -2.66 6.27
CA ALA A 53 -15.24 -2.19 5.84
C ALA A 53 -16.37 -3.09 6.40
N THR A 54 -16.16 -4.41 6.34
CA THR A 54 -17.09 -5.41 6.89
C THR A 54 -17.21 -5.27 8.40
N ALA A 55 -16.09 -5.20 9.12
CA ALA A 55 -16.08 -5.09 10.57
C ALA A 55 -16.75 -3.78 11.04
N LEU A 56 -16.48 -2.65 10.39
CA LEU A 56 -17.07 -1.35 10.71
C LEU A 56 -18.60 -1.37 10.59
N ARG A 57 -19.14 -1.98 9.53
CA ARG A 57 -20.59 -2.14 9.35
C ARG A 57 -21.20 -3.08 10.38
N GLU A 58 -20.70 -4.30 10.45
CA GLU A 58 -21.36 -5.39 11.19
C GLU A 58 -21.17 -5.29 12.71
N ARG A 59 -20.08 -4.67 13.17
CA ARG A 59 -19.70 -4.68 14.59
C ARG A 59 -19.78 -3.31 15.24
N TYR A 60 -19.68 -2.24 14.45
CA TYR A 60 -19.63 -0.87 14.98
C TYR A 60 -20.76 0.03 14.44
N GLY A 61 -21.61 -0.47 13.54
CA GLY A 61 -22.79 0.24 13.05
C GLY A 61 -22.48 1.45 12.16
N PHE A 62 -21.32 1.47 11.51
CA PHE A 62 -20.93 2.55 10.60
C PHE A 62 -21.79 2.53 9.33
N THR A 63 -22.03 3.73 8.77
CA THR A 63 -22.80 3.91 7.54
C THR A 63 -22.00 3.51 6.30
N GLU A 64 -22.68 3.29 5.18
CA GLU A 64 -22.04 3.04 3.88
C GLU A 64 -21.08 4.17 3.49
N GLU A 65 -21.51 5.43 3.67
CA GLU A 65 -20.68 6.61 3.39
C GLU A 65 -19.36 6.61 4.18
N ALA A 66 -19.39 6.20 5.45
CA ALA A 66 -18.19 6.13 6.28
C ALA A 66 -17.26 4.97 5.90
N CYS A 67 -17.79 3.92 5.26
CA CYS A 67 -17.01 2.78 4.77
C CYS A 67 -16.54 2.94 3.32
N ALA A 68 -17.05 3.93 2.57
CA ALA A 68 -16.84 4.08 1.13
C ALA A 68 -15.36 4.10 0.71
N PHE A 69 -14.48 4.70 1.53
CA PHE A 69 -13.03 4.67 1.31
C PHE A 69 -12.48 3.24 1.29
N PHE A 70 -12.84 2.43 2.29
CA PHE A 70 -12.39 1.05 2.37
C PHE A 70 -13.03 0.19 1.28
N ASP A 71 -14.31 0.40 0.97
CA ASP A 71 -14.99 -0.35 -0.10
C ASP A 71 -14.37 -0.07 -1.47
N PHE A 72 -13.99 1.18 -1.74
CA PHE A 72 -13.30 1.56 -2.98
C PHE A 72 -11.98 0.81 -3.13
N PHE A 73 -11.16 0.81 -2.09
CA PHE A 73 -9.86 0.15 -2.12
C PHE A 73 -9.93 -1.37 -2.02
N ALA A 74 -11.03 -1.91 -1.52
CA ALA A 74 -11.31 -3.35 -1.52
C ALA A 74 -11.67 -3.90 -2.91
N GLN A 75 -12.04 -3.03 -3.87
CA GLN A 75 -12.36 -3.49 -5.22
C GLN A 75 -11.11 -3.95 -5.96
N PRO A 76 -11.22 -4.98 -6.82
CA PRO A 76 -10.14 -5.36 -7.72
C PRO A 76 -9.81 -4.20 -8.68
N ALA A 77 -8.58 -4.15 -9.16
CA ALA A 77 -8.11 -3.18 -10.15
C ALA A 77 -7.62 -3.90 -11.42
N PRO A 78 -8.52 -4.46 -12.27
CA PRO A 78 -8.15 -5.38 -13.34
C PRO A 78 -7.15 -4.81 -14.35
N GLU A 79 -7.26 -3.52 -14.66
CA GLU A 79 -6.34 -2.87 -15.59
C GLU A 79 -4.94 -2.70 -14.98
N LEU A 80 -4.86 -2.38 -13.68
CA LEU A 80 -3.59 -2.32 -12.96
C LEU A 80 -2.95 -3.71 -12.91
N ASP A 81 -3.74 -4.75 -12.60
CA ASP A 81 -3.27 -6.14 -12.57
C ASP A 81 -2.74 -6.56 -13.95
N ARG A 82 -3.46 -6.23 -15.03
CA ARG A 82 -3.04 -6.52 -16.40
C ARG A 82 -1.70 -5.85 -16.74
N LEU A 83 -1.54 -4.58 -16.38
CA LEU A 83 -0.31 -3.83 -16.60
C LEU A 83 0.86 -4.38 -15.78
N ALA A 84 0.62 -4.73 -14.52
CA ALA A 84 1.62 -5.32 -13.64
C ALA A 84 2.10 -6.68 -14.16
N VAL A 85 1.17 -7.56 -14.55
CA VAL A 85 1.48 -8.87 -15.14
C VAL A 85 2.33 -8.71 -16.39
N ALA A 86 1.92 -7.83 -17.32
CA ALA A 86 2.67 -7.60 -18.55
C ALA A 86 4.10 -7.09 -18.28
N ALA A 87 4.28 -6.17 -17.33
CA ALA A 87 5.59 -5.66 -16.95
C ALA A 87 6.49 -6.75 -16.33
N VAL A 88 5.94 -7.57 -15.43
CA VAL A 88 6.68 -8.66 -14.78
C VAL A 88 7.04 -9.76 -15.78
N GLU A 89 6.11 -10.15 -16.66
CA GLU A 89 6.37 -11.13 -17.74
C GLU A 89 7.47 -10.65 -18.69
N ALA A 90 7.42 -9.39 -19.11
CA ALA A 90 8.46 -8.81 -19.97
C ALA A 90 9.85 -8.82 -19.30
N ALA A 91 9.91 -8.59 -17.98
CA ALA A 91 11.16 -8.65 -17.23
C ALA A 91 11.67 -10.08 -17.04
N LEU A 92 10.78 -11.03 -16.76
CA LEU A 92 11.09 -12.47 -16.67
C LEU A 92 11.69 -12.98 -17.98
N ASN A 93 11.02 -12.71 -19.10
CA ASN A 93 11.47 -13.14 -20.43
C ASN A 93 12.84 -12.55 -20.80
N ALA A 94 13.16 -11.36 -20.29
CA ALA A 94 14.43 -10.68 -20.52
C ALA A 94 15.51 -11.03 -19.47
N GLY A 95 15.22 -11.86 -18.46
CA GLY A 95 16.15 -12.18 -17.37
C GLY A 95 16.50 -10.98 -16.47
N ARG A 96 15.60 -9.99 -16.36
CA ARG A 96 15.82 -8.72 -15.64
C ARG A 96 15.06 -8.62 -14.30
N LEU A 97 14.40 -9.69 -13.87
CA LEU A 97 13.70 -9.76 -12.60
C LEU A 97 14.57 -10.44 -11.55
N ASP A 98 14.84 -9.74 -10.46
CA ASP A 98 15.44 -10.31 -9.26
C ASP A 98 14.33 -10.62 -8.24
N LYS A 99 13.99 -11.91 -8.14
CA LYS A 99 12.89 -12.37 -7.28
C LYS A 99 13.21 -12.22 -5.80
N GLU A 100 14.49 -12.37 -5.41
CA GLU A 100 14.90 -12.26 -4.01
C GLU A 100 14.77 -10.81 -3.56
N ARG A 101 15.22 -9.86 -4.39
CA ARG A 101 15.05 -8.43 -4.12
C ARG A 101 13.59 -8.00 -4.11
N ALA A 102 12.79 -8.47 -5.08
CA ALA A 102 11.35 -8.17 -5.09
C ALA A 102 10.66 -8.65 -3.81
N HIS A 103 11.01 -9.85 -3.33
CA HIS A 103 10.49 -10.39 -2.08
C HIS A 103 10.95 -9.58 -0.85
N GLU A 104 12.24 -9.20 -0.80
CA GLU A 104 12.76 -8.31 0.25
C GLU A 104 12.01 -6.98 0.29
N TYR A 105 11.78 -6.37 -0.87
CA TYR A 105 11.04 -5.12 -0.97
C TYR A 105 9.61 -5.26 -0.47
N GLY A 106 8.91 -6.33 -0.86
CA GLY A 106 7.56 -6.63 -0.38
C GLY A 106 7.51 -6.78 1.15
N ARG A 107 8.48 -7.50 1.72
CA ARG A 107 8.58 -7.66 3.19
C ARG A 107 8.80 -6.32 3.88
N LEU A 108 9.68 -5.47 3.36
CA LEU A 108 9.95 -4.15 3.93
C LEU A 108 8.75 -3.21 3.80
N LEU A 109 8.04 -3.22 2.67
CA LEU A 109 6.78 -2.46 2.51
C LEU A 109 5.80 -2.77 3.63
N GLN A 110 5.57 -4.06 3.90
CA GLN A 110 4.67 -4.51 4.96
C GLN A 110 5.13 -4.08 6.37
N HIS A 111 6.44 -4.11 6.65
CA HIS A 111 6.97 -3.65 7.95
C HIS A 111 6.83 -2.13 8.12
N TYR A 112 7.12 -1.37 7.08
CA TYR A 112 6.99 0.09 7.12
C TYR A 112 5.52 0.52 7.19
N GLU A 113 4.63 -0.19 6.51
CA GLU A 113 3.18 0.00 6.64
C GLU A 113 2.70 -0.28 8.07
N ALA A 114 3.10 -1.39 8.69
CA ALA A 114 2.78 -1.67 10.09
C ALA A 114 3.31 -0.58 11.05
N SER A 115 4.52 -0.09 10.77
CA SER A 115 5.13 1.02 11.54
C SER A 115 4.35 2.33 11.36
N PHE A 116 3.83 2.58 10.16
CA PHE A 116 2.96 3.73 9.87
C PHE A 116 1.69 3.69 10.74
N TRP A 117 1.01 2.54 10.81
CA TRP A 117 -0.20 2.39 11.63
C TRP A 117 0.08 2.50 13.12
N SER A 118 1.21 1.96 13.59
CA SER A 118 1.65 2.07 14.98
C SER A 118 1.90 3.55 15.34
N ALA A 119 2.66 4.26 14.51
CA ALA A 119 2.89 5.69 14.69
C ALA A 119 1.60 6.52 14.67
N LEU A 120 0.66 6.20 13.76
CA LEU A 120 -0.61 6.91 13.64
C LEU A 120 -1.52 6.71 14.87
N SER A 121 -1.50 5.51 15.44
CA SER A 121 -2.31 5.19 16.64
C SER A 121 -1.70 5.70 17.96
N GLY A 122 -0.46 6.22 17.93
CA GLY A 122 0.29 6.61 19.13
C GLY A 122 0.81 5.43 19.95
N VAL A 123 0.69 4.20 19.44
CA VAL A 123 1.25 3.00 20.05
C VAL A 123 2.72 2.90 19.61
N SER A 124 3.65 3.05 20.55
CA SER A 124 5.05 2.70 20.27
C SER A 124 5.18 1.17 20.15
N PRO A 125 5.96 0.67 19.18
CA PRO A 125 6.20 -0.77 19.02
C PRO A 125 6.89 -1.39 20.23
#